data_AF-A0A3D1FC82-F1
#
_entry.id   AF-A0A3D1FC82-F1
#
_cell.length_a   1.000
_cell.length_b   1.000
_cell.length_c   1.000
_cell.angle_alpha   90.00
_cell.angle_beta   90.00
_cell.angle_gamma   90.00
#
_symmetry.space_group_name_H-M   'P 1'
#
loop_
_entity.id
_entity.type
_entity.pdbx_description
1 polymer ?
#
loop_
_entity_poly.entity_id
_entity_poly.type
_entity_poly.pdbx_seq_one_letter_code
_entity_poly.pdbx_strand_id
1 'polypeptide(L)'
;MKRSLNAICLPKGFKAQACGCGLKKNKRLDLALIFSEVPAVSCGMFTRNTFAAAPVIVSKGHLGTAQAQAIVANSGNANCYTGKQGLQVARKTARHCAKLLGIKDTLVLVASTGIIGRQVDFSKIQRALPLLSSSLQRKAGQKVSRAIMTTDTQPKEAAACFKVGKALVTIGAVAKGAGMIAPDMATMLCFITT
;
A
#
# COMPACT_ATOMS: atom_id res chain seq x y z
N MET A 1 -20.04 1.60 -19.24
CA MET A 1 -19.12 0.67 -18.54
C MET A 1 -17.90 1.43 -18.03
N LYS A 2 -17.75 1.64 -16.71
CA LYS A 2 -16.54 2.28 -16.16
C LYS A 2 -15.38 1.28 -16.24
N ARG A 3 -14.48 1.46 -17.22
CA ARG A 3 -13.26 0.68 -17.37
C ARG A 3 -12.47 0.76 -16.06
N SER A 4 -12.13 -0.39 -15.46
CA SER A 4 -11.12 -0.43 -14.41
C SER A 4 -9.84 0.15 -15.01
N LEU A 5 -9.39 1.28 -14.50
CA LEU A 5 -8.10 1.83 -14.90
C LEU A 5 -7.00 0.95 -14.29
N ASN A 6 -5.81 0.96 -14.85
CA ASN A 6 -4.63 0.32 -14.29
C ASN A 6 -3.79 1.40 -13.60
N ALA A 7 -4.45 2.29 -12.85
CA ALA A 7 -4.01 3.67 -12.67
C ALA A 7 -2.59 3.75 -12.07
N ILE A 8 -2.35 3.05 -10.97
CA ILE A 8 -1.07 3.06 -10.23
C ILE A 8 0.13 2.55 -11.05
N CYS A 9 -0.10 1.85 -12.17
CA CYS A 9 0.93 1.32 -13.05
C CYS A 9 0.91 1.94 -14.46
N LEU A 10 0.10 2.98 -14.69
CA LEU A 10 0.17 3.79 -15.91
C LEU A 10 1.49 4.56 -16.00
N PRO A 11 2.00 5.18 -14.92
CA PRO A 11 3.33 5.78 -14.95
C PRO A 11 4.41 4.74 -15.26
N LYS A 12 5.45 5.16 -15.97
CA LYS A 12 6.56 4.28 -16.37
C LYS A 12 7.36 3.89 -15.13
N GLY A 13 7.94 2.69 -15.12
CA GLY A 13 8.74 2.24 -13.98
C GLY A 13 7.95 1.65 -12.82
N PHE A 14 6.61 1.61 -12.86
CA PHE A 14 5.81 1.04 -11.77
C PHE A 14 5.19 -0.32 -12.12
N LYS A 15 5.40 -1.29 -11.24
CA LYS A 15 4.79 -2.62 -11.25
C LYS A 15 3.97 -2.81 -9.98
N ALA A 16 2.95 -3.65 -10.05
CA ALA A 16 2.17 -4.01 -8.87
C ALA A 16 1.67 -5.44 -8.95
N GLN A 17 1.22 -5.95 -7.81
CA GLN A 17 0.44 -7.18 -7.72
C GLN A 17 -0.42 -7.13 -6.44
N ALA A 18 -1.49 -7.93 -6.41
CA ALA A 18 -2.22 -8.19 -5.18
C ALA A 18 -2.68 -9.65 -5.08
N CYS A 19 -2.82 -10.16 -3.86
CA CYS A 19 -3.33 -11.49 -3.58
C CYS A 19 -4.25 -11.49 -2.35
N GLY A 20 -4.95 -12.61 -2.13
CA GLY A 20 -5.63 -12.91 -0.88
C GLY A 20 -4.70 -13.75 0.01
N CYS A 21 -4.08 -13.13 1.01
CA CYS A 21 -3.23 -13.80 2.01
C CYS A 21 -4.02 -14.37 3.19
N GLY A 22 -5.33 -14.07 3.28
CA GLY A 22 -6.24 -14.65 4.28
C GLY A 22 -6.36 -13.84 5.57
N LEU A 23 -6.03 -12.55 5.53
CA LEU A 23 -6.40 -11.60 6.58
C LEU A 23 -7.91 -11.33 6.56
N LYS A 24 -8.51 -11.34 5.36
CA LYS A 24 -9.97 -11.43 5.19
C LYS A 24 -10.41 -12.90 5.16
N LYS A 25 -11.51 -13.21 5.84
CA LYS A 25 -12.08 -14.58 5.89
C LYS A 25 -12.66 -15.08 4.55
N ASN A 26 -12.94 -14.18 3.60
CA ASN A 26 -13.70 -14.46 2.38
C ASN A 26 -12.83 -14.68 1.13
N LYS A 27 -11.54 -14.98 1.28
CA LYS A 27 -10.56 -15.20 0.19
C LYS A 27 -10.44 -14.03 -0.80
N ARG A 28 -11.03 -12.86 -0.52
CA ARG A 28 -10.85 -11.66 -1.35
C ARG A 28 -9.42 -11.15 -1.24
N LEU A 29 -9.01 -10.37 -2.24
CA LEU A 29 -7.73 -9.66 -2.20
C LEU A 29 -7.63 -8.82 -0.92
N ASP A 30 -6.51 -8.95 -0.22
CA ASP A 30 -6.27 -8.30 1.07
C ASP A 30 -4.80 -7.95 1.33
N LEU A 31 -3.91 -8.21 0.36
CA LEU A 31 -2.51 -7.80 0.37
C LEU A 31 -2.10 -7.31 -1.03
N ALA A 32 -1.52 -6.12 -1.09
CA ALA A 32 -1.00 -5.52 -2.32
C ALA A 32 0.47 -5.11 -2.15
N LEU A 33 1.19 -5.17 -3.26
CA LEU A 33 2.55 -4.65 -3.40
C LEU A 33 2.60 -3.72 -4.61
N ILE A 34 3.03 -2.48 -4.40
CA ILE A 34 3.38 -1.52 -5.44
C ILE A 34 4.91 -1.39 -5.42
N PHE A 35 5.55 -1.39 -6.57
CA PHE A 35 7.01 -1.34 -6.70
C PHE A 35 7.42 -0.40 -7.82
N SER A 36 8.39 0.47 -7.53
CA SER A 36 9.11 1.25 -8.53
C SER A 36 10.41 0.54 -8.90
N GLU A 37 10.70 0.45 -10.20
CA GLU A 37 11.92 -0.18 -10.72
C GLU A 37 13.19 0.57 -10.31
N VAL A 38 13.05 1.84 -9.90
CA VAL A 38 14.13 2.69 -9.38
C VAL A 38 13.71 3.31 -8.03
N PRO A 39 14.64 3.72 -7.16
CA PRO A 39 14.29 4.54 -6.00
C PRO A 39 13.57 5.81 -6.43
N ALA A 40 12.37 6.05 -5.89
CA ALA A 40 11.54 7.19 -6.23
C ALA A 40 11.60 8.25 -5.13
N VAL A 41 11.76 9.52 -5.52
CA VAL A 41 11.53 10.65 -4.60
C VAL A 41 10.10 10.54 -4.08
N SER A 42 9.94 10.52 -2.76
CA SER A 42 8.68 10.16 -2.12
C SER A 42 8.33 11.10 -0.99
N CYS A 43 7.05 11.44 -0.91
CA CYS A 43 6.45 12.20 0.19
C CYS A 43 5.19 11.47 0.67
N GLY A 44 4.74 11.81 1.89
CA GLY A 44 3.56 11.17 2.48
C GLY A 44 2.95 12.05 3.56
N MET A 45 1.62 12.08 3.56
CA MET A 45 0.83 12.67 4.63
C MET A 45 0.21 11.55 5.45
N PHE A 46 0.16 11.76 6.76
CA PHE A 46 -0.31 10.77 7.72
C PHE A 46 -1.35 11.39 8.65
N THR A 47 -2.17 10.54 9.26
CA THR A 47 -3.15 10.98 10.26
C THR A 47 -2.47 11.74 11.41
N ARG A 48 -3.12 12.80 11.89
CA ARG A 48 -2.75 13.54 13.11
C ARG A 48 -3.30 12.89 14.39
N ASN A 49 -4.07 11.81 14.25
CA ASN A 49 -4.64 11.09 15.38
C ASN A 49 -3.53 10.59 16.32
N THR A 50 -3.69 10.84 17.62
CA THR A 50 -2.77 10.41 18.67
C THR A 50 -2.59 8.89 18.71
N PHE A 51 -3.62 8.14 18.30
CA PHE A 51 -3.61 6.68 18.19
C PHE A 51 -3.21 6.21 16.80
N ALA A 52 -2.08 6.70 16.28
CA ALA A 52 -1.55 6.28 14.99
C ALA A 52 -1.24 4.78 14.97
N ALA A 53 -1.65 4.10 13.91
CA ALA A 53 -1.38 2.67 13.73
C ALA A 53 0.12 2.38 13.59
N ALA A 54 0.56 1.19 13.98
CA ALA A 54 1.95 0.74 13.82
C ALA A 54 2.55 0.98 12.41
N PRO A 55 1.86 0.70 11.28
CA PRO A 55 2.38 0.99 9.94
C PRO A 55 2.58 2.48 9.66
N VAL A 56 1.79 3.37 10.27
CA VAL A 56 1.97 4.83 10.13
C VAL A 56 3.31 5.24 10.73
N ILE A 57 3.63 4.74 11.93
CA ILE A 57 4.90 5.03 12.62
C ILE A 57 6.09 4.56 11.77
N VAL A 58 6.03 3.34 11.24
CA VAL A 58 7.10 2.78 10.40
C VAL A 58 7.27 3.56 9.10
N SER A 59 6.19 3.76 8.34
CA SER A 59 6.26 4.47 7.05
C SER A 59 6.66 5.94 7.19
N LYS A 60 6.22 6.62 8.25
CA LYS A 60 6.68 7.99 8.55
C LYS A 60 8.17 8.03 8.84
N GLY A 61 8.70 7.05 9.57
CA GLY A 61 10.15 6.93 9.81
C GLY A 61 10.94 6.64 8.54
N HIS A 62 10.43 5.75 7.68
CA HIS A 62 11.05 5.39 6.40
C HIS A 62 11.09 6.57 5.42
N LEU A 63 10.03 7.38 5.37
CA LEU A 63 10.00 8.61 4.55
C LEU A 63 10.94 9.72 5.03
N GLY A 64 11.62 9.57 6.18
CA GLY A 64 12.65 10.52 6.62
C GLY A 64 13.81 10.67 5.62
N THR A 65 14.02 9.71 4.71
CA THR A 65 15.04 9.78 3.65
C THR A 65 14.52 10.37 2.34
N ALA A 66 13.28 10.86 2.29
CA ALA A 66 12.60 11.39 1.09
C ALA A 66 12.60 10.45 -0.13
N GLN A 67 12.77 9.15 0.10
CA GLN A 67 12.83 8.12 -0.94
C GLN A 67 12.06 6.86 -0.51
N ALA A 68 11.38 6.24 -1.46
CA ALA A 68 10.78 4.92 -1.30
C ALA A 68 10.82 4.19 -2.64
N GLN A 69 10.71 2.87 -2.60
CA GLN A 69 10.72 2.02 -3.79
C GLN A 69 9.61 0.97 -3.77
N ALA A 70 9.05 0.64 -2.60
CA ALA A 70 7.91 -0.26 -2.51
C ALA A 70 6.88 0.17 -1.48
N ILE A 71 5.63 -0.24 -1.67
CA ILE A 71 4.54 -0.10 -0.70
C ILE A 71 3.87 -1.46 -0.54
N VAL A 72 3.86 -1.99 0.69
CA VAL A 72 3.05 -3.16 1.08
C VAL A 72 1.80 -2.67 1.80
N ALA A 73 0.63 -2.91 1.21
CA ALA A 73 -0.64 -2.50 1.77
C ALA A 73 -1.53 -3.71 2.06
N ASN A 74 -1.99 -3.86 3.30
CA ASN A 74 -2.96 -4.90 3.65
C ASN A 74 -4.32 -4.31 4.03
N SER A 75 -5.38 -5.10 3.87
CA SER A 75 -6.70 -4.81 4.39
C SER A 75 -7.23 -5.95 5.27
N GLY A 76 -8.33 -5.73 5.98
CA GLY A 76 -8.92 -6.68 6.94
C GLY A 76 -8.41 -6.53 8.37
N ASN A 77 -7.23 -5.94 8.57
CA ASN A 77 -6.69 -5.61 9.89
C ASN A 77 -5.90 -4.29 9.79
N ALA A 78 -6.19 -3.33 10.67
CA ALA A 78 -5.57 -2.01 10.67
C ALA A 78 -4.18 -1.97 11.33
N ASN A 79 -3.77 -3.01 12.05
CA ASN A 79 -2.58 -3.01 12.89
C ASN A 79 -2.51 -1.76 13.79
N CYS A 80 -3.66 -1.37 14.33
CA CYS A 80 -3.83 -0.22 15.19
C CYS A 80 -4.16 -0.71 16.60
N TYR A 81 -3.62 -0.05 17.63
CA TYR A 81 -3.78 -0.45 19.03
C TYR A 81 -3.26 -1.88 19.33
N THR A 82 -2.11 -2.22 18.74
CA THR A 82 -1.50 -3.57 18.80
C THR A 82 -0.15 -3.59 19.55
N GLY A 83 0.25 -2.45 20.14
CA GLY A 83 1.45 -2.30 20.96
C GLY A 83 2.76 -2.64 20.24
N LYS A 84 3.77 -3.06 21.02
CA LYS A 84 5.11 -3.41 20.51
C LYS A 84 5.06 -4.53 19.47
N GLN A 85 4.15 -5.50 19.64
CA GLN A 85 3.99 -6.60 18.69
C GLN A 85 3.55 -6.11 17.32
N GLY A 86 2.54 -5.23 17.24
CA GLY A 86 2.10 -4.64 15.98
C GLY A 86 3.20 -3.85 15.26
N LEU A 87 3.99 -3.09 16.02
CA LEU A 87 5.15 -2.37 15.49
C LEU A 87 6.21 -3.32 14.92
N GLN A 88 6.49 -4.42 15.61
CA GLN A 88 7.40 -5.45 15.09
C GLN A 88 6.86 -6.11 13.82
N VAL A 89 5.56 -6.40 13.75
CA VAL A 89 4.94 -6.96 12.53
C VAL A 89 5.10 -5.99 11.36
N ALA A 90 4.83 -4.70 11.54
CA ALA A 90 5.01 -3.70 10.49
C ALA A 90 6.47 -3.64 9.99
N ARG A 91 7.45 -3.63 10.89
CA ARG A 91 8.89 -3.68 10.55
C ARG A 91 9.28 -4.98 9.86
N LYS A 92 8.78 -6.13 10.32
CA LYS A 92 9.04 -7.43 9.70
C LYS A 92 8.47 -7.52 8.30
N THR A 93 7.28 -6.97 8.05
CA THR A 93 6.69 -6.87 6.70
C THR A 93 7.59 -6.06 5.76
N ALA A 94 8.04 -4.88 6.18
CA ALA A 94 8.95 -4.06 5.38
C ALA A 94 10.26 -4.79 5.07
N ARG A 95 10.93 -5.34 6.10
CA ARG A 95 12.19 -6.10 5.95
C ARG A 95 12.04 -7.31 5.05
N HIS A 96 10.97 -8.09 5.20
CA HIS A 96 10.77 -9.30 4.41
C HIS A 96 10.53 -8.95 2.93
N CYS A 97 9.69 -7.96 2.66
CA CYS A 97 9.48 -7.45 1.31
C CYS A 97 10.79 -6.91 0.70
N ALA A 98 11.56 -6.12 1.45
CA ALA A 98 12.82 -5.56 1.00
C ALA A 98 13.84 -6.64 0.63
N LYS A 99 13.96 -7.69 1.44
CA LYS A 99 14.82 -8.85 1.16
C LYS A 99 14.43 -9.53 -0.16
N LEU A 100 13.13 -9.69 -0.42
CA LEU A 100 12.63 -10.34 -1.65
C LEU A 100 12.84 -9.48 -2.90
N LEU A 101 12.85 -8.15 -2.74
CA LEU A 101 13.06 -7.20 -3.83
C LEU A 101 14.53 -6.79 -4.02
N GLY A 102 15.43 -7.20 -3.12
CA GLY A 102 16.84 -6.81 -3.16
C GLY A 102 17.09 -5.32 -2.86
N ILE A 103 16.25 -4.70 -2.02
CA ILE A 103 16.34 -3.27 -1.66
C ILE A 103 16.53 -3.08 -0.16
N LYS A 104 16.83 -1.84 0.27
CA LYS A 104 16.87 -1.47 1.69
C LYS A 104 15.48 -1.51 2.30
N ASP A 105 15.36 -1.97 3.55
CA ASP A 105 14.08 -2.04 4.26
C ASP A 105 13.45 -0.66 4.50
N THR A 106 14.27 0.36 4.69
CA THR A 106 13.85 1.77 4.77
C THR A 106 13.21 2.30 3.50
N LEU A 107 13.37 1.64 2.34
CA LEU A 107 12.69 2.00 1.08
C LEU A 107 11.31 1.34 0.92
N VAL A 108 10.87 0.54 1.89
CA VAL A 108 9.56 -0.13 1.86
C VAL A 108 8.59 0.54 2.82
N LEU A 109 7.56 1.19 2.29
CA LEU A 109 6.45 1.69 3.08
C LEU A 109 5.46 0.57 3.37
N VAL A 110 4.81 0.64 4.52
CA VAL A 110 3.76 -0.28 4.95
C VAL A 110 2.48 0.46 5.29
N ALA A 111 1.35 -0.10 4.91
CA ALA A 111 0.02 0.46 5.18
C ALA A 111 -0.96 -0.65 5.55
N SER A 112 -1.86 -0.36 6.50
CA SER A 112 -2.87 -1.33 6.95
C SER A 112 -4.21 -0.64 7.16
N THR A 113 -5.30 -1.36 6.89
CA THR A 113 -6.67 -0.88 7.13
C THR A 113 -7.59 -2.04 7.52
N GLY A 114 -8.57 -1.79 8.39
CA GLY A 114 -9.53 -2.82 8.82
C GLY A 114 -9.79 -2.75 10.32
N ILE A 115 -9.92 -3.91 10.95
CA ILE A 115 -10.27 -4.02 12.37
C ILE A 115 -9.12 -3.47 13.25
N ILE A 116 -9.45 -2.65 14.24
CA ILE A 116 -8.54 -2.09 15.26
C ILE A 116 -8.48 -3.03 16.47
N GLY A 117 -7.35 -3.06 17.19
CA GLY A 117 -7.18 -3.82 18.43
C GLY A 117 -6.94 -5.32 18.25
N ARG A 118 -6.83 -5.81 17.02
CA ARG A 118 -6.51 -7.21 16.71
C ARG A 118 -5.08 -7.35 16.21
N GLN A 119 -4.33 -8.31 16.74
CA GLN A 119 -3.00 -8.63 16.24
C GLN A 119 -3.05 -9.07 14.76
N VAL A 120 -2.13 -8.55 13.96
CA VAL A 120 -1.95 -8.98 12.57
C VAL A 120 -1.21 -10.30 12.56
N ASP A 121 -1.75 -11.29 11.85
CA ASP A 121 -1.09 -12.57 11.62
C ASP A 121 0.00 -12.40 10.55
N PHE A 122 1.23 -12.15 11.00
CA PHE A 122 2.38 -11.98 10.12
C PHE A 122 2.67 -13.23 9.28
N SER A 123 2.35 -14.44 9.76
CA SER A 123 2.64 -15.68 9.03
C SER A 123 1.92 -15.75 7.69
N LYS A 124 0.73 -15.13 7.59
CA LYS A 124 -0.04 -15.01 6.35
C LYS A 124 0.63 -14.08 5.36
N ILE A 125 1.08 -12.92 5.83
CA ILE A 125 1.81 -11.95 5.00
C ILE A 125 3.14 -12.55 4.53
N GLN A 126 3.89 -13.16 5.44
CA GLN A 126 5.19 -13.78 5.16
C GLN A 126 5.08 -14.88 4.09
N ARG A 127 4.07 -15.75 4.17
CA ARG A 127 3.88 -16.81 3.14
C ARG A 127 3.45 -16.25 1.79
N ALA A 128 2.72 -15.14 1.75
CA ALA A 128 2.20 -14.57 0.52
C ALA A 128 3.21 -13.70 -0.24
N LEU A 129 4.12 -13.02 0.48
CA LEU A 129 5.05 -12.06 -0.12
C LEU A 129 5.96 -12.63 -1.22
N PRO A 130 6.55 -13.85 -1.12
CA PRO A 130 7.40 -14.39 -2.17
C PRO A 130 6.73 -14.51 -3.55
N LEU A 131 5.50 -15.05 -3.58
CA LEU A 131 4.71 -15.13 -4.81
C LEU A 131 4.27 -13.74 -5.30
N LEU A 132 3.98 -12.84 -4.37
CA LEU A 132 3.56 -11.48 -4.70
C LEU A 132 4.70 -10.69 -5.35
N SER A 133 5.93 -10.82 -4.83
CA SER A 133 7.12 -10.15 -5.38
C SER A 133 7.54 -10.72 -6.74
N SER A 134 7.49 -12.05 -6.92
CA SER A 134 7.90 -12.67 -8.19
C SER A 134 6.91 -12.45 -9.33
N SER A 135 5.66 -12.09 -9.03
CA SER A 135 4.59 -11.88 -10.03
C SER A 135 4.25 -10.39 -10.27
N LEU A 136 5.13 -9.47 -9.85
CA LEU A 136 5.02 -8.04 -10.10
C LEU A 136 4.97 -7.73 -11.60
N GLN A 137 3.93 -7.02 -12.03
CA GLN A 137 3.75 -6.70 -13.44
C GLN A 137 2.99 -5.38 -13.60
N ARG A 138 3.20 -4.72 -14.75
CA ARG A 138 2.50 -3.46 -15.05
C ARG A 138 0.99 -3.64 -15.15
N LYS A 139 0.50 -4.75 -15.71
CA LYS A 139 -0.93 -4.98 -15.99
C LYS A 139 -1.80 -5.26 -14.75
N ALA A 140 -1.19 -5.43 -13.57
CA ALA A 140 -1.89 -5.85 -12.35
C ALA A 140 -2.19 -4.69 -11.38
N GLY A 141 -1.95 -3.44 -11.75
CA GLY A 141 -2.24 -2.25 -10.92
C GLY A 141 -3.69 -2.15 -10.47
N GLN A 142 -4.64 -2.52 -11.33
CA GLN A 142 -6.07 -2.58 -10.98
C GLN A 142 -6.43 -3.52 -9.82
N LYS A 143 -5.56 -4.49 -9.51
CA LYS A 143 -5.77 -5.38 -8.36
C LYS A 143 -5.48 -4.70 -7.03
N VAL A 144 -4.63 -3.67 -7.03
CA VAL A 144 -4.25 -2.93 -5.83
C VAL A 144 -5.47 -2.24 -5.23
N SER A 145 -6.23 -1.50 -6.04
CA SER A 145 -7.44 -0.80 -5.59
C SER A 145 -8.43 -1.74 -4.91
N ARG A 146 -8.60 -2.96 -5.44
CA ARG A 146 -9.47 -4.02 -4.87
C ARG A 146 -8.91 -4.61 -3.57
N ALA A 147 -7.60 -4.78 -3.49
CA ALA A 147 -6.95 -5.40 -2.35
C ALA A 147 -6.96 -4.53 -1.09
N ILE A 148 -7.00 -3.20 -1.26
CA ILE A 148 -7.00 -2.26 -0.13
C ILE A 148 -8.41 -1.96 0.40
N MET A 149 -9.47 -2.34 -0.32
CA MET A 149 -10.86 -2.13 0.09
C MET A 149 -11.20 -2.82 1.42
N THR A 150 -12.06 -2.20 2.23
CA THR A 150 -12.70 -2.84 3.39
C THR A 150 -14.21 -2.92 3.21
N THR A 151 -14.92 -1.87 3.60
CA THR A 151 -16.37 -1.69 3.46
C THR A 151 -16.74 -0.95 2.17
N ASP A 152 -15.73 -0.60 1.37
CA ASP A 152 -15.92 -0.01 0.05
C ASP A 152 -16.80 -0.90 -0.84
N THR A 153 -17.77 -0.29 -1.53
CA THR A 153 -18.63 -0.98 -2.50
C THR A 153 -17.99 -1.07 -3.89
N GLN A 154 -17.08 -0.13 -4.21
CA GLN A 154 -16.39 -0.05 -5.50
C GLN A 154 -14.92 0.36 -5.32
N PRO A 155 -14.00 -0.16 -6.16
CA PRO A 155 -12.62 0.32 -6.20
C PRO A 155 -12.56 1.77 -6.69
N LYS A 156 -11.57 2.54 -6.21
CA LYS A 156 -11.39 3.96 -6.56
C LYS A 156 -10.02 4.14 -7.19
N GLU A 157 -10.02 4.60 -8.44
CA GLU A 157 -8.83 4.81 -9.24
C GLU A 157 -8.97 6.11 -10.04
N ALA A 158 -7.87 6.82 -10.23
CA ALA A 158 -7.82 8.04 -11.04
C ALA A 158 -6.47 8.14 -11.73
N ALA A 159 -6.43 8.72 -12.93
CA ALA A 159 -5.18 9.00 -13.62
C ALA A 159 -5.30 10.30 -14.42
N ALA A 160 -4.19 10.99 -14.56
CA ALA A 160 -4.08 12.21 -15.35
C ALA A 160 -2.79 12.17 -16.18
N CYS A 161 -2.81 12.79 -17.35
CA CYS A 161 -1.65 12.90 -18.23
C CYS A 161 -1.56 14.34 -18.73
N PHE A 162 -0.40 14.97 -18.57
CA PHE A 162 -0.19 16.36 -18.93
C PHE A 162 1.28 16.62 -19.27
N LYS A 163 1.57 17.78 -19.86
CA LYS A 163 2.94 18.17 -20.21
C LYS A 163 3.57 19.01 -19.11
N VAL A 164 4.84 18.72 -18.79
CA VAL A 164 5.72 19.58 -18.01
C VAL A 164 6.89 19.96 -18.91
N GLY A 165 6.89 21.20 -19.41
CA GLY A 165 7.77 21.60 -20.51
C GLY A 165 7.54 20.73 -21.75
N LYS A 166 8.57 20.01 -22.20
CA LYS A 166 8.49 19.08 -23.34
C LYS A 166 8.15 17.64 -22.94
N ALA A 167 8.18 17.30 -21.64
CA ALA A 167 7.96 15.95 -21.17
C ALA A 167 6.47 15.65 -20.95
N LEU A 168 6.02 14.47 -21.40
CA LEU A 168 4.69 13.95 -21.07
C LEU A 168 4.77 13.20 -19.73
N VAL A 169 4.04 13.68 -18.73
CA VAL A 169 3.99 13.13 -17.38
C VAL A 169 2.64 12.46 -17.17
N THR A 170 2.64 11.28 -16.56
CA THR A 170 1.43 10.52 -16.21
C THR A 170 1.39 10.36 -14.70
N ILE A 171 0.28 10.73 -14.07
CA ILE A 171 0.01 10.46 -12.67
C ILE A 171 -1.05 9.37 -12.57
N GLY A 172 -0.81 8.39 -11.70
CA GLY A 172 -1.73 7.31 -11.38
C GLY A 172 -2.03 7.25 -9.89
N ALA A 173 -3.29 7.04 -9.53
CA ALA A 173 -3.71 6.99 -8.13
C ALA A 173 -4.73 5.90 -7.86
N VAL A 174 -4.63 5.30 -6.67
CA VAL A 174 -5.66 4.41 -6.10
C VAL A 174 -5.95 4.84 -4.67
N ALA A 175 -7.21 4.73 -4.28
CA ALA A 175 -7.63 5.08 -2.93
C ALA A 175 -8.67 4.10 -2.38
N LYS A 176 -8.82 4.10 -1.06
CA LYS A 176 -9.93 3.44 -0.36
C LYS A 176 -10.39 4.26 0.83
N GLY A 177 -11.60 3.98 1.26
CA GLY A 177 -12.29 4.72 2.30
C GLY A 177 -13.78 4.80 1.98
N ALA A 178 -14.61 4.41 2.94
CA ALA A 178 -16.06 4.38 2.77
C ALA A 178 -16.81 4.60 4.09
N GLY A 179 -16.23 4.19 5.22
CA GLY A 179 -16.68 4.55 6.56
C GLY A 179 -15.49 4.99 7.40
N MET A 180 -15.75 5.73 8.48
CA MET A 180 -14.70 6.42 9.26
C MET A 180 -13.84 7.27 8.31
N ILE A 181 -14.46 8.25 7.63
CA ILE A 181 -13.83 9.19 6.69
C ILE A 181 -14.09 10.63 7.13
N ALA A 182 -13.13 11.17 7.86
CA ALA A 182 -12.87 12.57 8.09
C ALA A 182 -11.35 12.71 7.87
N PRO A 183 -10.86 13.35 6.80
CA PRO A 183 -9.44 13.32 6.42
C PRO A 183 -8.47 13.78 7.52
N ASP A 184 -8.99 14.51 8.51
CA ASP A 184 -8.24 14.95 9.68
C ASP A 184 -8.19 13.94 10.85
N MET A 185 -8.98 12.85 10.79
CA MET A 185 -9.15 11.88 11.89
C MET A 185 -9.43 10.43 11.45
N ALA A 186 -9.27 10.04 10.19
CA ALA A 186 -9.90 8.79 9.74
C ALA A 186 -9.24 8.00 8.59
N THR A 187 -9.74 6.78 8.36
CA THR A 187 -9.06 5.65 7.71
C THR A 187 -9.13 5.71 6.18
N MET A 188 -8.34 6.58 5.57
CA MET A 188 -8.09 6.62 4.13
C MET A 188 -6.70 6.06 3.81
N LEU A 189 -6.61 5.17 2.82
CA LEU A 189 -5.34 4.88 2.15
C LEU A 189 -5.41 5.47 0.75
N CYS A 190 -4.39 6.22 0.36
CA CYS A 190 -4.24 6.80 -0.98
C CYS A 190 -2.79 6.61 -1.41
N PHE A 191 -2.59 6.03 -2.59
CA PHE A 191 -1.26 5.84 -3.17
C PHE A 191 -1.24 6.49 -4.55
N ILE A 192 -0.17 7.23 -4.81
CA ILE A 192 0.02 7.98 -6.05
C ILE A 192 1.39 7.62 -6.62
N THR A 193 1.45 7.42 -7.93
CA THR A 193 2.67 7.20 -8.72
C THR A 193 2.71 8.21 -9.86
N THR A 194 3.92 8.57 -10.32
CA THR A 194 4.15 9.56 -11.38
C THR A 194 5.32 9.20 -12.29
#